data_AF-A0A2V7C9I4-F1
#
_entry.id   AF-A0A2V7C9I4-F1
#
_cell.length_a   1.000
_cell.length_b   1.000
_cell.length_c   1.000
_cell.angle_alpha   90.00
_cell.angle_beta   90.00
_cell.angle_gamma   90.00
#
_symmetry.space_group_name_H-M   'P 1'
#
loop_
_entity.id
_entity.type
_entity.pdbx_description
1 polymer ?
#
loop_
_entity_poly.entity_id
_entity_poly.type
_entity_poly.pdbx_seq_one_letter_code
_entity_poly.pdbx_strand_id
1 'polypeptide(L)'
;MTRTGQYGCVIAALSLCLALVVFSTGGAHTTARADARTGDEGPLHLRLEDVEAALEPLGAAARRYALTGSASDRQRFVHLLSRLKETSAVVDRGVADTQGSERLQLLDAAHHMLRRIDDLGREILAGPAPHGRRTAGPQVSALVRLGDKTLAVLGQLRAAPAAQPANDKRTTVGPGATASVVPEGVAVLLAAIVCALGMALVSATRQLDLARRR
;
A
#
# COMPACT_ATOMS: atom_id res chain seq x y z
N MET A 1 19.64 26.78 -41.26
CA MET A 1 18.36 26.39 -40.64
C MET A 1 18.65 25.46 -39.48
N THR A 2 18.23 25.67 -38.24
CA THR A 2 18.00 26.90 -37.46
C THR A 2 18.50 26.57 -36.05
N ARG A 3 19.31 27.45 -35.43
CA ARG A 3 19.80 27.29 -34.04
C ARG A 3 18.65 27.06 -33.04
N THR A 4 17.42 27.44 -33.41
CA THR A 4 16.18 27.21 -32.66
C THR A 4 15.79 25.74 -32.48
N GLY A 5 16.19 24.82 -33.37
CA GLY A 5 15.87 23.39 -33.25
C GLY A 5 16.62 22.69 -32.11
N GLN A 6 17.86 23.11 -31.85
CA GLN A 6 18.70 22.56 -30.78
C GLN A 6 18.19 22.99 -29.39
N TYR A 7 17.78 24.26 -29.24
CA TYR A 7 17.13 24.72 -28.01
C TYR A 7 15.78 24.03 -27.79
N GLY A 8 15.03 23.74 -28.86
CA GLY A 8 13.77 23.00 -28.78
C GLY A 8 13.92 21.61 -28.15
N CYS A 9 14.92 20.84 -28.58
CA CYS A 9 15.18 19.51 -27.99
C CYS A 9 15.65 19.59 -26.53
N VAL A 10 16.47 20.59 -26.18
CA VAL A 10 16.95 20.76 -24.80
C VAL A 10 15.81 21.19 -23.87
N ILE A 11 14.94 22.10 -24.33
CA ILE A 11 13.74 22.52 -23.58
C ILE A 11 12.76 21.37 -23.44
N ALA A 12 12.55 20.56 -24.50
CA ALA A 12 11.70 19.38 -24.44
C ALA A 12 12.23 18.34 -23.43
N ALA A 13 13.54 18.05 -23.45
CA ALA A 13 14.17 17.13 -22.50
C ALA A 13 14.10 17.65 -21.06
N LEU A 14 14.36 18.95 -20.83
CA LEU A 14 14.22 19.58 -19.52
C LEU A 14 12.76 19.53 -19.03
N SER A 15 11.79 19.79 -19.91
CA SER A 15 10.37 19.73 -19.57
C SER A 15 9.90 18.31 -19.24
N LEU A 16 10.41 17.29 -19.94
CA LEU A 16 10.15 15.89 -19.64
C LEU A 16 10.78 15.47 -18.31
N CYS A 17 12.02 15.89 -18.02
CA CYS A 17 12.66 15.66 -16.73
C CYS A 17 11.89 16.36 -15.60
N LEU A 18 11.43 17.59 -15.82
CA LEU A 18 10.65 18.33 -14.82
C LEU A 18 9.26 17.70 -14.61
N ALA A 19 8.63 17.19 -15.67
CA ALA A 19 7.38 16.45 -15.58
C ALA A 19 7.55 15.12 -14.84
N LEU A 20 8.65 14.39 -15.06
CA LEU A 20 8.97 13.14 -14.35
C LEU A 20 9.30 13.40 -12.87
N VAL A 21 9.98 14.51 -12.55
CA VAL A 21 10.21 14.93 -11.16
C VAL A 21 8.89 15.30 -10.50
N VAL A 22 8.04 16.11 -11.14
CA VAL A 22 6.72 16.49 -10.61
C VAL A 22 5.77 15.29 -10.50
N PHE A 23 5.86 14.31 -11.40
CA PHE A 23 5.06 13.08 -11.30
C PHE A 23 5.60 12.14 -10.21
N SER A 24 6.90 12.17 -9.95
CA SER A 24 7.54 11.38 -8.87
C SER A 24 7.41 12.03 -7.49
N THR A 25 7.20 13.36 -7.42
CA THR A 25 6.99 14.10 -6.15
C THR A 25 5.53 14.51 -5.92
N GLY A 26 4.70 14.53 -6.96
CA GLY A 26 3.33 15.04 -6.97
C GLY A 26 2.24 13.99 -7.17
N GLY A 27 2.54 12.71 -6.91
CA GLY A 27 1.52 11.66 -6.77
C GLY A 27 0.74 11.76 -5.44
N ALA A 28 0.37 12.96 -5.00
CA ALA A 28 -0.45 13.18 -3.82
C ALA A 28 -1.26 14.49 -3.93
N HIS A 29 -2.52 14.32 -4.31
CA HIS A 29 -3.71 15.12 -3.97
C HIS A 29 -3.89 16.53 -4.52
N THR A 30 -4.99 16.71 -5.27
CA THR A 30 -6.10 17.64 -4.97
C THR A 30 -7.19 17.39 -6.03
N THR A 31 -8.41 16.96 -5.67
CA THR A 31 -9.47 17.86 -5.20
C THR A 31 -10.29 17.30 -4.03
N ALA A 32 -10.10 17.95 -2.88
CA ALA A 32 -11.10 18.44 -1.93
C ALA A 32 -12.43 17.67 -1.72
N ARG A 33 -12.55 17.05 -0.53
CA ARG A 33 -13.58 17.47 0.44
C ARG A 33 -13.22 17.12 1.89
N ALA A 34 -13.19 18.17 2.70
CA ALA A 34 -13.41 18.25 4.15
C ALA A 34 -12.33 17.70 5.12
N ASP A 35 -11.51 18.65 5.57
CA ASP A 35 -10.94 18.86 6.90
C ASP A 35 -11.11 17.79 8.00
N ALA A 36 -9.94 17.49 8.59
CA ALA A 36 -9.64 17.41 10.02
C ALA A 36 -9.07 16.05 10.48
N ARG A 37 -7.73 15.94 10.40
CA ARG A 37 -6.85 15.42 11.47
C ARG A 37 -5.38 15.50 11.01
N THR A 38 -4.83 16.70 11.10
CA THR A 38 -3.39 16.91 11.24
C THR A 38 -3.03 16.62 12.69
N GLY A 39 -2.38 15.50 12.92
CA GLY A 39 -1.89 15.12 14.24
C GLY A 39 -1.18 13.78 14.17
N ASP A 40 0.14 13.82 13.97
CA ASP A 40 1.08 12.82 14.49
C ASP A 40 0.74 11.35 14.16
N GLU A 41 0.70 10.99 12.86
CA GLU A 41 0.81 9.58 12.50
C GLU A 41 2.29 9.18 12.53
N GLY A 42 2.73 8.76 13.71
CA GLY A 42 3.85 7.81 13.83
C GLY A 42 3.63 6.60 12.90
N PRO A 43 4.69 5.81 12.64
CA PRO A 43 4.69 4.78 11.58
C PRO A 43 3.42 3.93 11.66
N LEU A 44 2.55 4.06 10.64
CA LEU A 44 1.26 3.40 10.46
C LEU A 44 1.05 2.26 11.44
N HIS A 45 0.54 2.58 12.64
CA HIS A 45 0.08 1.56 13.56
C HIS A 45 -1.14 0.94 12.89
N LEU A 46 -0.92 -0.12 12.12
CA LEU A 46 -1.97 -0.97 11.57
C LEU A 46 -2.92 -1.26 12.73
N ARG A 47 -4.12 -0.68 12.70
CA ARG A 47 -5.15 -0.87 13.74
C ARG A 47 -5.78 -2.24 13.56
N LEU A 48 -4.95 -3.27 13.72
CA LEU A 48 -5.34 -4.68 13.58
C LEU A 48 -6.43 -5.04 14.59
N GLU A 49 -6.52 -4.32 15.72
CA GLU A 49 -7.62 -4.45 16.68
C GLU A 49 -9.00 -4.24 16.06
N ASP A 50 -9.14 -3.31 15.10
CA ASP A 50 -10.44 -3.00 14.49
C ASP A 50 -10.86 -4.15 13.55
N VAL A 51 -9.89 -4.79 12.89
CA VAL A 51 -10.10 -5.96 12.03
C VAL A 51 -10.48 -7.17 12.87
N GLU A 52 -9.77 -7.41 13.97
CA GLU A 52 -10.08 -8.50 14.92
C GLU A 52 -11.48 -8.33 15.49
N ALA A 53 -11.83 -7.12 15.96
CA ALA A 53 -13.15 -6.83 16.51
C ALA A 53 -14.29 -6.96 15.48
N ALA A 54 -14.02 -6.72 14.19
CA ALA A 54 -14.99 -6.95 13.12
C ALA A 54 -15.13 -8.45 12.79
N LEU A 55 -14.03 -9.20 12.88
CA LEU A 55 -13.97 -10.61 12.50
C LEU A 55 -14.55 -11.55 13.57
N GLU A 56 -14.30 -11.29 14.86
CA GLU A 56 -14.74 -12.10 15.98
C GLU A 56 -16.26 -12.43 15.98
N PRO A 57 -17.19 -11.46 15.83
CA PRO A 57 -18.62 -11.74 15.83
C PRO A 57 -19.11 -12.41 14.54
N LEU A 58 -18.33 -12.40 13.46
CA LEU A 58 -18.77 -12.80 12.11
C LEU A 58 -19.17 -14.27 12.05
N GLY A 59 -18.34 -15.15 12.60
CA GLY A 59 -18.59 -16.60 12.58
C GLY A 59 -19.83 -17.01 13.39
N ALA A 60 -20.12 -16.30 14.49
CA ALA A 60 -21.34 -16.51 15.26
C ALA A 60 -22.59 -16.02 14.51
N ALA A 61 -22.51 -14.87 13.85
CA ALA A 61 -23.60 -14.34 13.03
C ALA A 61 -23.91 -15.25 11.83
N ALA A 62 -22.88 -15.72 11.12
CA ALA A 62 -23.04 -16.67 10.01
C ALA A 62 -23.74 -17.96 10.46
N ARG A 63 -23.34 -18.53 11.61
CA ARG A 63 -23.97 -19.72 12.19
C ARG A 63 -25.44 -19.47 12.57
N ARG A 64 -25.73 -18.35 13.21
CA ARG A 64 -27.12 -17.97 13.55
C ARG A 64 -27.99 -17.87 12.30
N TYR A 65 -27.55 -17.09 11.31
CA TYR A 65 -28.27 -16.97 10.03
C TYR A 65 -28.47 -18.34 9.37
N ALA A 66 -27.45 -19.21 9.38
CA ALA A 66 -27.52 -20.53 8.79
C ALA A 66 -28.51 -21.50 9.46
N LEU A 67 -28.83 -21.28 10.74
CA LEU A 67 -29.77 -22.11 11.51
C LEU A 67 -31.19 -21.54 11.48
N THR A 68 -31.32 -20.21 11.55
CA THR A 68 -32.63 -19.54 11.66
C THR A 68 -33.23 -19.16 10.31
N GLY A 69 -32.38 -18.85 9.32
CA GLY A 69 -32.80 -18.28 8.03
C GLY A 69 -33.46 -16.90 8.15
N SER A 70 -33.40 -16.25 9.33
CA SER A 70 -34.17 -15.04 9.61
C SER A 70 -33.63 -13.82 8.86
N ALA A 71 -34.53 -12.90 8.47
CA ALA A 71 -34.13 -11.66 7.81
C ALA A 71 -33.27 -10.75 8.69
N SER A 72 -33.52 -10.73 10.01
CA SER A 72 -32.74 -9.95 10.97
C SER A 72 -31.33 -10.51 11.18
N ASP A 73 -31.18 -11.84 11.29
CA ASP A 73 -29.86 -12.47 11.36
C ASP A 73 -29.10 -12.29 10.03
N ARG A 74 -29.80 -12.35 8.89
CA ARG A 74 -29.24 -12.03 7.57
C ARG A 74 -28.69 -10.60 7.52
N GLN A 75 -29.48 -9.61 7.94
CA GLN A 75 -29.07 -8.21 7.94
C GLN A 75 -27.89 -7.97 8.88
N ARG A 76 -27.90 -8.59 10.06
CA ARG A 76 -26.77 -8.54 10.99
C ARG A 76 -25.50 -9.13 10.37
N PHE A 77 -25.61 -10.27 9.68
CA PHE A 77 -24.47 -10.89 9.01
C PHE A 77 -23.92 -10.01 7.88
N VAL A 78 -24.79 -9.44 7.04
CA VAL A 78 -24.41 -8.46 5.99
C VAL A 78 -23.69 -7.25 6.58
N HIS A 79 -24.20 -6.71 7.69
CA HIS A 79 -23.58 -5.56 8.36
C HIS A 79 -22.17 -5.88 8.83
N LEU A 80 -21.97 -7.05 9.45
CA LEU A 80 -20.65 -7.48 9.92
C LEU A 80 -19.67 -7.75 8.78
N LEU A 81 -20.10 -8.34 7.66
CA LEU A 81 -19.26 -8.49 6.47
C LEU A 81 -18.84 -7.13 5.90
N SER A 82 -19.75 -6.17 5.86
CA SER A 82 -19.46 -4.82 5.37
C SER A 82 -18.45 -4.12 6.26
N ARG A 83 -18.62 -4.20 7.58
CA ARG A 83 -17.67 -3.67 8.57
C ARG A 83 -16.29 -4.33 8.45
N LEU A 84 -16.24 -5.65 8.26
CA LEU A 84 -14.97 -6.35 8.06
C LEU A 84 -14.25 -5.82 6.82
N LYS A 85 -14.95 -5.68 5.69
CA LYS A 85 -14.40 -5.14 4.44
C LYS A 85 -13.83 -3.73 4.60
N GLU A 86 -14.52 -2.86 5.35
CA GLU A 86 -14.03 -1.51 5.64
C GLU A 86 -12.76 -1.55 6.48
N THR A 87 -12.76 -2.33 7.55
CA THR A 87 -11.59 -2.45 8.44
C THR A 87 -10.40 -3.14 7.77
N SER A 88 -10.61 -4.09 6.86
CA SER A 88 -9.54 -4.82 6.17
C SER A 88 -8.71 -3.94 5.22
N ALA A 89 -9.21 -2.76 4.83
CA ALA A 89 -8.44 -1.80 4.03
C ALA A 89 -7.15 -1.34 4.73
N VAL A 90 -7.03 -1.51 6.04
CA VAL A 90 -5.78 -1.26 6.77
C VAL A 90 -4.72 -2.31 6.43
N VAL A 91 -5.11 -3.58 6.25
CA VAL A 91 -4.19 -4.67 5.88
C VAL A 91 -3.72 -4.48 4.45
N ASP A 92 -4.60 -4.05 3.54
CA ASP A 92 -4.26 -3.75 2.14
C ASP A 92 -3.18 -2.66 2.02
N ARG A 93 -3.32 -1.58 2.81
CA ARG A 93 -2.29 -0.53 2.91
C ARG A 93 -1.01 -1.07 3.53
N GLY A 94 -1.12 -1.86 4.60
CA GLY A 94 0.02 -2.51 5.24
C GLY A 94 0.88 -3.35 4.28
N VAL A 95 0.26 -4.11 3.37
CA VAL A 95 0.98 -4.87 2.34
C VAL A 95 1.79 -3.95 1.42
N ALA A 96 1.20 -2.83 0.98
CA ALA A 96 1.87 -1.88 0.11
C ALA A 96 3.06 -1.17 0.78
N ASP A 97 2.96 -0.91 2.08
CA ASP A 97 3.91 -0.08 2.84
C ASP A 97 5.00 -0.91 3.55
N THR A 98 4.88 -2.24 3.62
CA THR A 98 5.82 -3.10 4.37
C THR A 98 6.92 -3.67 3.49
N GLN A 99 8.17 -3.47 3.93
CA GLN A 99 9.36 -4.11 3.37
C GLN A 99 9.92 -5.15 4.36
N GLY A 100 10.31 -6.32 3.86
CA GLY A 100 10.84 -7.44 4.67
C GLY A 100 9.98 -8.70 4.53
N SER A 101 10.63 -9.86 4.41
CA SER A 101 9.99 -11.11 3.96
C SER A 101 8.93 -11.65 4.92
N GLU A 102 9.18 -11.67 6.23
CA GLU A 102 8.30 -12.34 7.19
C GLU A 102 7.01 -11.55 7.49
N ARG A 103 7.12 -10.26 7.81
CA ARG A 103 5.94 -9.41 8.08
C ARG A 103 5.08 -9.24 6.82
N LEU A 104 5.71 -9.12 5.65
CA LEU A 104 4.99 -9.08 4.37
C LEU A 104 4.25 -10.39 4.10
N GLN A 105 4.88 -11.55 4.32
CA GLN A 105 4.22 -12.85 4.18
C GLN A 105 2.99 -12.99 5.10
N LEU A 106 3.09 -12.51 6.34
CA LEU A 106 1.96 -12.53 7.26
C LEU A 106 0.84 -11.56 6.83
N LEU A 107 1.19 -10.38 6.30
CA LEU A 107 0.23 -9.41 5.78
C LEU A 107 -0.47 -9.93 4.51
N ASP A 108 0.27 -10.54 3.59
CA ASP A 108 -0.27 -11.18 2.39
C ASP A 108 -1.20 -12.35 2.76
N ALA A 109 -0.79 -13.17 3.74
CA ALA A 109 -1.64 -14.24 4.24
C ALA A 109 -2.93 -13.69 4.86
N ALA A 110 -2.86 -12.65 5.69
CA ALA A 110 -4.03 -11.98 6.26
C ALA A 110 -4.93 -11.40 5.16
N HIS A 111 -4.36 -10.70 4.17
CA HIS A 111 -5.07 -10.15 3.02
C HIS A 111 -5.84 -11.24 2.26
N HIS A 112 -5.17 -12.33 1.91
CA HIS A 112 -5.78 -13.45 1.20
C HIS A 112 -6.90 -14.12 1.99
N MET A 113 -6.70 -14.35 3.30
CA MET A 113 -7.72 -14.97 4.12
C MET A 113 -8.94 -14.06 4.31
N LEU A 114 -8.74 -12.75 4.52
CA LEU A 114 -9.82 -11.77 4.63
C LEU A 114 -10.66 -11.69 3.36
N ARG A 115 -10.02 -11.66 2.18
CA ARG A 115 -10.73 -11.77 0.90
C ARG A 115 -11.55 -13.04 0.79
N ARG A 116 -10.98 -14.20 1.18
CA ARG A 116 -11.71 -15.47 1.12
C ARG A 116 -12.87 -15.54 2.13
N ILE A 117 -12.76 -14.89 3.28
CA ILE A 117 -13.86 -14.74 4.24
C ILE A 117 -15.01 -13.93 3.64
N ASP A 118 -14.69 -12.81 2.98
CA ASP A 118 -15.67 -11.96 2.29
C ASP A 118 -16.38 -12.73 1.16
N ASP A 119 -15.63 -13.49 0.34
CA ASP A 119 -16.21 -14.36 -0.69
C ASP A 119 -17.13 -15.43 -0.12
N LEU A 120 -16.68 -16.17 0.92
CA LEU A 120 -17.51 -17.17 1.59
C LEU A 120 -18.77 -16.54 2.21
N GLY A 121 -18.65 -15.34 2.77
CA GLY A 121 -19.78 -14.60 3.31
C GLY A 121 -20.83 -14.30 2.24
N ARG A 122 -20.39 -13.85 1.05
CA ARG A 122 -21.27 -13.65 -0.11
C ARG A 122 -21.89 -14.94 -0.62
N GLU A 123 -21.12 -16.03 -0.71
CA GLU A 123 -21.61 -17.35 -1.10
C GLU A 123 -22.76 -17.81 -0.18
N ILE A 124 -22.60 -17.66 1.14
CA ILE A 124 -23.62 -18.00 2.14
C ILE A 124 -24.89 -17.14 1.98
N LEU A 125 -24.73 -15.85 1.67
CA LEU A 125 -25.85 -14.91 1.51
C LEU A 125 -26.60 -15.05 0.18
N ALA A 126 -25.92 -15.51 -0.87
CA ALA A 126 -26.47 -15.77 -2.20
C ALA A 126 -27.18 -17.13 -2.29
N GLY A 127 -26.81 -18.07 -1.41
CA GLY A 127 -27.48 -19.36 -1.31
C GLY A 127 -28.95 -19.26 -0.91
N PRO A 128 -29.75 -20.31 -1.17
CA PRO A 128 -31.14 -20.35 -0.74
C PRO A 128 -31.24 -20.23 0.78
N ALA A 129 -32.23 -19.48 1.25
CA ALA A 129 -32.42 -19.21 2.67
C ALA A 129 -32.54 -20.53 3.47
N PRO A 130 -31.67 -20.76 4.47
CA PRO A 130 -31.56 -22.05 5.14
C PRO A 130 -32.65 -22.19 6.21
N HIS A 131 -33.84 -22.57 5.78
CA HIS A 131 -34.96 -22.80 6.69
C HIS A 131 -34.88 -24.21 7.26
N GLY A 132 -34.87 -24.32 8.61
CA GLY A 132 -35.05 -25.60 9.31
C GLY A 132 -33.86 -26.57 9.29
N ARG A 133 -32.63 -26.09 9.02
CA ARG A 133 -31.43 -26.94 9.10
C ARG A 133 -30.99 -27.13 10.56
N ARG A 134 -30.72 -28.38 10.95
CA ARG A 134 -30.17 -28.71 12.29
C ARG A 134 -28.69 -28.36 12.45
N THR A 135 -27.97 -28.22 11.34
CA THR A 135 -26.53 -27.92 11.32
C THR A 135 -26.21 -26.83 10.30
N ALA A 136 -25.19 -26.04 10.61
CA ALA A 136 -24.65 -25.06 9.68
C ALA A 136 -23.99 -25.78 8.49
N GLY A 137 -24.20 -25.27 7.28
CA GLY A 137 -23.64 -25.86 6.06
C GLY A 137 -22.09 -25.80 6.00
N PRO A 138 -21.46 -26.56 5.09
CA PRO A 138 -20.00 -26.65 5.01
C PRO A 138 -19.30 -25.30 4.79
N GLN A 139 -19.94 -24.38 4.06
CA GLN A 139 -19.43 -23.02 3.83
C GLN A 139 -19.32 -22.21 5.13
N VAL A 140 -20.28 -22.36 6.05
CA VAL A 140 -20.28 -21.66 7.34
C VAL A 140 -19.17 -22.21 8.23
N SER A 141 -18.99 -23.53 8.26
CA SER A 141 -17.86 -24.16 8.97
C SER A 141 -16.51 -23.72 8.39
N ALA A 142 -16.40 -23.60 7.07
CA ALA A 142 -15.21 -23.08 6.41
C ALA A 142 -14.94 -21.62 6.78
N LEU A 143 -15.98 -20.77 6.81
CA LEU A 143 -15.87 -19.37 7.21
C LEU A 143 -15.41 -19.24 8.67
N VAL A 144 -16.00 -20.00 9.60
CA VAL A 144 -15.59 -19.99 11.02
C VAL A 144 -14.13 -20.40 11.14
N ARG A 145 -13.75 -21.53 10.56
CA ARG A 145 -12.37 -22.03 10.62
C ARG A 145 -11.37 -21.05 10.02
N LEU A 146 -11.76 -20.36 8.94
CA LEU A 146 -10.91 -19.36 8.30
C LEU A 146 -10.81 -18.08 9.15
N GLY A 147 -11.90 -17.67 9.81
CA GLY A 147 -11.90 -16.59 10.80
C GLY A 147 -10.92 -16.85 11.93
N ASP A 148 -10.97 -18.04 12.55
CA ASP A 148 -10.06 -18.42 13.65
C ASP A 148 -8.59 -18.38 13.20
N LYS A 149 -8.30 -18.90 11.99
CA LYS A 149 -6.95 -18.85 11.40
C LYS A 149 -6.50 -17.42 11.14
N THR A 150 -7.40 -16.57 10.68
CA THR A 150 -7.09 -15.17 10.38
C THR A 150 -6.78 -14.41 11.66
N LEU A 151 -7.57 -14.60 12.73
CA LEU A 151 -7.27 -14.03 14.05
C LEU A 151 -5.89 -14.47 14.57
N ALA A 152 -5.52 -15.73 14.37
CA ALA A 152 -4.19 -16.20 14.75
C ALA A 152 -3.06 -15.49 13.99
N VAL A 153 -3.22 -15.29 12.67
CA VAL A 153 -2.24 -14.54 11.85
C VAL A 153 -2.20 -13.05 12.21
N LEU A 154 -3.35 -12.43 12.49
CA LEU A 154 -3.40 -11.05 12.98
C LEU A 154 -2.70 -10.89 14.34
N GLY A 155 -2.85 -11.87 15.23
CA GLY A 155 -2.11 -11.94 16.49
C GLY A 155 -0.59 -12.06 16.28
N GLN A 156 -0.16 -12.88 15.32
CA GLN A 156 1.26 -12.99 14.94
C GLN A 156 1.80 -11.68 14.34
N LEU A 157 1.02 -11.00 13.50
CA LEU A 157 1.37 -9.69 12.94
C LEU A 157 1.54 -8.61 14.02
N ARG A 158 0.70 -8.65 15.06
CA ARG A 158 0.83 -7.75 16.21
C ARG A 158 2.08 -8.06 17.03
N ALA A 159 2.42 -9.35 17.19
CA ALA A 159 3.61 -9.79 17.93
C ALA A 159 4.91 -9.58 17.14
N ALA A 160 4.85 -9.59 15.81
CA ALA A 160 5.99 -9.34 14.96
C ALA A 160 6.44 -7.87 15.09
N PRO A 161 7.75 -7.61 15.32
CA PRO A 161 8.24 -6.25 15.39
C PRO A 161 7.97 -5.52 14.07
N ALA A 162 7.43 -4.31 14.14
CA ALA A 162 7.42 -3.42 12.98
C ALA A 162 8.88 -3.14 12.62
N ALA A 163 9.22 -3.21 11.33
CA ALA A 163 10.56 -2.85 10.87
C ALA A 163 10.89 -1.46 11.43
N GLN A 164 11.85 -1.40 12.35
CA GLN A 164 12.35 -0.12 12.84
C GLN A 164 12.97 0.59 11.62
N PRO A 165 12.66 1.88 11.38
CA PRO A 165 13.51 2.65 10.48
C PRO A 165 14.92 2.51 11.05
N ALA A 166 15.88 2.12 10.20
CA ALA A 166 17.24 1.85 10.59
C ALA A 166 17.71 2.92 11.58
N ASN A 167 17.80 2.52 12.84
CA ASN A 167 18.28 3.39 13.90
C ASN A 167 19.76 3.52 13.62
N ASP A 168 20.16 4.59 12.92
CA ASP A 168 21.54 5.02 12.73
C ASP A 168 22.15 5.40 14.08
N LYS A 169 22.27 4.42 14.99
CA LYS A 169 23.13 4.50 16.16
C LYS A 169 24.52 4.07 15.73
N ARG A 170 25.13 4.90 14.89
CA ARG A 170 26.60 4.97 14.80
C ARG A 170 27.07 6.02 15.79
N THR A 171 27.58 5.50 16.89
CA THR A 171 28.56 6.10 17.80
C THR A 171 29.25 7.38 17.31
N THR A 172 29.05 8.45 18.10
CA THR A 172 30.02 9.51 18.48
C THR A 172 30.84 10.20 17.37
N VAL A 173 30.59 11.50 17.16
CA VAL A 173 31.52 12.66 17.34
C VAL A 173 31.04 13.87 16.50
N GLY A 174 30.84 15.02 17.14
CA GLY A 174 31.04 16.36 16.55
C GLY A 174 29.82 17.08 15.92
N PRO A 175 29.60 18.38 16.23
CA PRO A 175 28.52 19.17 15.64
C PRO A 175 28.92 19.75 14.28
N GLY A 176 28.00 19.66 13.32
CA GLY A 176 28.02 20.50 12.12
C GLY A 176 28.41 19.79 10.82
N ALA A 177 27.42 19.22 10.14
CA ALA A 177 27.32 19.25 8.67
C ALA A 177 25.93 18.71 8.29
N THR A 178 25.08 19.57 7.73
CA THR A 178 23.83 19.18 7.07
C THR A 178 24.16 18.36 5.82
N ALA A 179 24.40 17.07 6.00
CA ALA A 179 24.49 16.11 4.91
C ALA A 179 23.07 15.77 4.47
N SER A 180 22.60 16.47 3.44
CA SER A 180 21.41 16.11 2.66
C SER A 180 21.60 14.68 2.13
N VAL A 181 20.95 13.70 2.77
CA VAL A 181 20.90 12.33 2.28
C VAL A 181 20.05 12.33 1.01
N VAL A 182 20.72 12.48 -0.12
CA VAL A 182 20.14 12.28 -1.44
C VAL A 182 19.92 10.77 -1.57
N PRO A 183 18.68 10.28 -1.78
CA PRO A 183 18.42 8.85 -1.97
C PRO A 183 19.36 8.31 -3.06
N GLU A 184 19.95 7.13 -2.89
CA GLU A 184 20.93 6.57 -3.83
C GLU A 184 20.44 6.60 -5.30
N GLY A 185 19.13 6.43 -5.52
CA GLY A 185 18.52 6.57 -6.85
C GLY A 185 18.59 7.99 -7.45
N VAL A 186 18.51 9.03 -6.64
CA VAL A 186 18.62 10.44 -7.08
C VAL A 186 20.07 10.81 -7.37
N ALA A 187 21.03 10.25 -6.61
CA ALA A 187 22.45 10.45 -6.90
C ALA A 187 22.86 9.79 -8.24
N VAL A 188 22.37 8.57 -8.50
CA VAL A 188 22.56 7.88 -9.78
C VAL A 188 21.88 8.63 -10.93
N LEU A 189 20.66 9.15 -10.70
CA LEU A 189 19.94 9.94 -11.70
C LEU A 189 20.67 11.26 -12.02
N LEU A 190 21.17 11.97 -11.00
CA LEU A 190 21.96 13.18 -11.18
C LEU A 190 23.28 12.89 -11.91
N ALA A 191 23.97 11.80 -11.56
CA ALA A 191 25.17 11.37 -12.26
C ALA A 191 24.89 11.04 -13.73
N ALA A 192 23.78 10.36 -14.02
CA ALA A 192 23.35 10.06 -15.39
C ALA A 192 23.02 11.34 -16.19
N ILE A 193 22.32 12.30 -15.57
CA ILE A 193 21.99 13.58 -16.19
C ILE A 193 23.26 14.39 -16.48
N VAL A 194 24.20 14.46 -15.53
CA VAL A 194 25.50 15.14 -15.71
C VAL A 194 26.33 14.48 -16.81
N CYS A 195 26.38 13.15 -16.86
CA CYS A 195 27.06 12.41 -17.93
C CYS A 195 26.42 12.67 -19.31
N ALA A 196 25.08 12.67 -19.40
CA ALA A 196 24.37 12.94 -20.65
C ALA A 196 24.60 14.39 -21.13
N LEU A 197 24.56 15.37 -20.23
CA LEU A 197 24.87 16.77 -20.53
C LEU A 197 26.34 16.96 -20.94
N GLY A 198 27.28 16.29 -20.27
CA GLY A 198 28.70 16.32 -20.62
C GLY A 198 28.96 15.79 -22.03
N MET A 199 28.38 14.64 -22.37
CA MET A 199 28.47 14.06 -23.72
C MET A 199 27.83 14.97 -24.78
N ALA A 200 26.68 15.58 -24.48
CA ALA A 200 26.01 16.51 -25.38
C ALA A 200 26.83 17.79 -25.62
N LEU A 201 27.46 18.34 -24.56
CA LEU A 201 28.33 19.51 -24.65
C LEU A 201 29.61 19.21 -25.42
N VAL A 202 30.26 18.06 -25.19
CA VAL A 202 31.45 17.64 -25.95
C VAL A 202 31.12 17.39 -27.43
N SER A 203 29.94 16.86 -27.73
CA SER A 203 29.47 16.71 -29.10
C SER A 203 29.22 18.07 -29.77
N ALA A 204 28.58 19.01 -29.07
CA ALA A 204 28.32 20.35 -29.56
C ALA A 204 29.60 21.17 -29.78
N THR A 205 30.60 21.05 -28.90
CA THR A 205 31.90 21.72 -29.06
C THR A 205 32.72 21.14 -30.21
N ARG A 206 32.69 19.82 -30.43
CA ARG A 206 33.30 19.19 -31.62
C ARG A 206 32.63 19.64 -32.93
N GLN A 207 31.30 19.83 -32.94
CA GLN A 207 30.62 20.38 -34.11
C GLN A 207 30.96 21.86 -34.37
N LEU A 208 31.17 22.64 -33.32
CA LEU A 208 31.64 24.03 -33.42
C LEU A 208 33.08 24.14 -33.93
N ASP A 209 33.96 23.22 -33.54
CA ASP A 209 35.37 23.22 -33.95
C ASP A 209 35.54 22.77 -35.42
N LEU A 210 34.70 21.84 -35.89
CA LEU A 210 34.64 21.46 -37.32
C LEU A 210 34.07 22.56 -38.22
N ALA A 211 33.14 23.38 -37.72
CA ALA A 211 32.59 24.51 -38.46
C ALA A 211 33.55 25.71 -38.56
N ARG A 212 34.60 25.76 -37.71
CA ARG A 212 35.63 26.82 -37.72
C ARG A 212 36.83 26.53 -38.62
N ARG A 213 36.95 25.29 -39.10
CA ARG A 213 38.06 24.82 -39.97
C ARG A 213 37.68 24.68 -41.45
N ARG A 214 36.49 25.15 -41.84
CA ARG A 214 36.08 25.35 -43.23
C ARG A 214 35.89 26.83 -43.49
#